data_AF-A0A133VEK3-F1
#
_entry.id   AF-A0A133VEK3-F1
#
_cell.length_a   1.000
_cell.length_b   1.000
_cell.length_c   1.000
_cell.angle_alpha   90.00
_cell.angle_beta   90.00
_cell.angle_gamma   90.00
#
_symmetry.space_group_name_H-M   'P 1'
#
loop_
_entity.id
_entity.type
_entity.pdbx_description
1 polymer ?
#
loop_
_entity_poly.entity_id
_entity_poly.type
_entity_poly.pdbx_seq_one_letter_code
_entity_poly.pdbx_strand_id
1 'polypeptide(L)'
;MTAGDETPYYTNSTHLPVSETDDLIRAVEHQESLQKLYTGGTVLHAYAGERLDAEATRTLVKMLAEKSELPYYTLTPTYSICPDHGYVPGEHFECPHCCKTTEVYSRVVGYYRPVQRWNDGKQEEFSERKQYNV
;
A
#
# COMPACT_ATOMS: atom_id res chain seq x y z
N MET A 1 6.24 20.88 2.50
CA MET A 1 6.41 20.07 3.73
C MET A 1 6.92 18.72 3.28
N THR A 2 8.06 18.27 3.81
CA THR A 2 8.61 16.92 3.61
C THR A 2 8.16 16.04 4.76
N ALA A 3 7.91 14.76 4.50
CA ALA A 3 7.75 13.70 5.51
C ALA A 3 9.08 12.97 5.71
N GLY A 4 9.19 12.11 6.72
CA GLY A 4 10.44 11.46 7.14
C GLY A 4 11.27 12.32 8.09
N ASP A 5 11.81 11.71 9.14
CA ASP A 5 12.65 12.38 10.15
C ASP A 5 14.09 12.56 9.64
N GLU A 6 14.78 11.46 9.35
CA GLU A 6 16.18 11.48 8.90
C GLU A 6 16.29 11.51 7.36
N THR A 7 15.43 10.76 6.67
CA THR A 7 15.43 10.67 5.20
C THR A 7 14.17 11.33 4.64
N PRO A 8 14.24 12.59 4.18
CA PRO A 8 13.06 13.30 3.75
C PRO A 8 12.49 12.73 2.44
N TYR A 9 11.16 12.65 2.37
CA TYR A 9 10.43 12.30 1.16
C TYR A 9 9.17 13.14 0.99
N TYR A 10 8.61 13.11 -0.21
CA TYR A 10 7.30 13.69 -0.49
C TYR A 10 6.25 12.59 -0.64
N THR A 11 5.09 12.82 -0.04
CA THR A 11 3.88 12.06 -0.35
C THR A 11 3.51 12.27 -1.81
N ASN A 12 3.12 11.19 -2.49
CA ASN A 12 2.76 11.27 -3.90
C ASN A 12 1.45 12.04 -4.10
N SER A 13 1.41 12.86 -5.14
CA SER A 13 0.18 13.55 -5.58
C SER A 13 -0.47 14.34 -4.43
N THR A 14 -1.76 14.12 -4.20
CA THR A 14 -2.56 14.71 -3.12
C THR A 14 -3.00 13.67 -2.10
N HIS A 15 -2.25 12.56 -2.00
CA HIS A 15 -2.52 11.54 -1.00
C HIS A 15 -2.32 12.09 0.41
N LEU A 16 -3.02 11.47 1.35
CA LEU A 16 -2.73 11.67 2.77
C LEU A 16 -1.29 11.21 3.06
N PRO A 17 -0.61 11.83 4.05
CA PRO A 17 0.61 11.27 4.59
C PRO A 17 0.41 9.79 4.96
N VAL A 18 1.39 8.95 4.64
CA VAL A 18 1.28 7.49 4.76
C VAL A 18 1.13 7.01 6.21
N SER A 19 1.47 7.85 7.18
CA SER A 19 1.36 7.60 8.62
C SER A 19 0.09 8.17 9.26
N GLU A 20 -0.75 8.88 8.50
CA GLU A 20 -1.91 9.63 9.03
C GLU A 20 -2.98 8.69 9.64
N THR A 21 -3.43 7.69 8.88
CA THR A 21 -4.59 6.86 9.25
C THR A 21 -4.46 5.44 8.71
N ASP A 22 -4.92 4.46 9.51
CA ASP A 22 -5.14 3.06 9.15
C ASP A 22 -6.62 2.75 8.87
N ASP A 23 -7.51 3.74 9.03
CA ASP A 23 -8.92 3.65 8.64
C ASP A 23 -9.09 3.94 7.13
N LEU A 24 -9.44 2.90 6.37
CA LEU A 24 -9.66 3.01 4.92
C LEU A 24 -10.87 3.88 4.56
N ILE A 25 -11.95 3.83 5.34
CA ILE A 25 -13.16 4.59 5.04
C ILE A 25 -12.85 6.08 5.18
N ARG A 26 -12.19 6.47 6.28
CA ARG A 26 -11.72 7.84 6.48
C ARG A 26 -10.80 8.28 5.34
N ALA A 27 -9.86 7.43 4.92
CA ALA A 27 -8.97 7.75 3.81
C ALA A 27 -9.73 7.96 2.50
N VAL A 28 -10.72 7.10 2.20
CA VAL A 28 -11.59 7.21 1.02
C VAL A 28 -12.37 8.51 1.06
N GLU A 29 -13.10 8.81 2.14
CA GLU A 29 -13.90 10.04 2.27
C GLU A 29 -13.06 11.31 2.11
N HIS A 30 -11.88 11.35 2.73
CA HIS A 30 -10.97 12.47 2.58
C HIS A 30 -10.48 12.63 1.14
N GLN A 31 -10.04 11.53 0.53
CA GLN A 31 -9.42 11.56 -0.79
C GLN A 31 -10.44 11.79 -1.90
N GLU A 32 -11.67 11.32 -1.72
CA GLU A 32 -12.72 11.33 -2.72
C GLU A 32 -12.96 12.71 -3.35
N SER A 33 -13.07 13.76 -2.53
CA SER A 33 -13.31 15.13 -3.00
C SER A 33 -12.20 15.67 -3.92
N LEU A 34 -10.96 15.26 -3.65
CA LEU A 34 -9.78 15.67 -4.42
C LEU A 34 -9.62 14.79 -5.66
N GLN A 35 -9.77 13.48 -5.52
CA GLN A 35 -9.49 12.52 -6.58
C GLN A 35 -10.45 12.67 -7.78
N LYS A 36 -11.69 13.11 -7.56
CA LYS A 36 -12.64 13.41 -8.65
C LYS A 36 -12.24 14.58 -9.54
N LEU A 37 -11.39 15.48 -9.04
CA LEU A 37 -10.97 16.66 -9.80
C LEU A 37 -9.85 16.33 -10.80
N TYR A 38 -9.18 15.18 -10.65
CA TYR A 38 -8.12 14.76 -11.55
C TYR A 38 -8.68 14.15 -12.83
N THR A 39 -8.38 14.77 -13.97
CA THR A 39 -8.70 14.25 -15.30
C THR A 39 -7.55 13.49 -15.96
N GLY A 40 -6.31 13.68 -15.47
CA GLY A 40 -5.08 13.07 -15.98
C GLY A 40 -4.74 11.69 -15.40
N GLY A 41 -5.67 11.11 -14.64
CA GLY A 41 -5.47 9.85 -13.92
C GLY A 41 -5.01 10.07 -12.49
N THR A 42 -5.69 9.38 -11.57
CA THR A 42 -5.29 9.27 -10.18
C THR A 42 -5.58 7.87 -9.68
N VAL A 43 -4.97 7.48 -8.56
CA VAL A 43 -5.16 6.17 -7.96
C VAL A 43 -5.14 6.31 -6.44
N LEU A 44 -6.10 5.67 -5.76
CA LEU A 44 -5.98 5.41 -4.33
C LEU A 44 -5.36 4.01 -4.13
N HIS A 45 -4.27 3.94 -3.37
CA HIS A 45 -3.69 2.67 -2.96
C HIS A 45 -4.22 2.28 -1.58
N ALA A 46 -5.11 1.28 -1.53
CA ALA A 46 -5.52 0.64 -0.29
C ALA A 46 -4.47 -0.42 0.08
N TYR A 47 -3.48 -0.04 0.90
CA TYR A 47 -2.44 -0.94 1.41
C TYR A 47 -3.04 -1.89 2.44
N ALA A 48 -3.36 -3.12 2.01
CA ALA A 48 -4.18 -4.08 2.77
C ALA A 48 -3.36 -4.99 3.70
N GLY A 49 -2.10 -4.65 3.97
CA GLY A 49 -1.19 -5.52 4.71
C GLY A 49 -0.88 -6.79 3.96
N GLU A 50 -1.38 -7.95 4.39
CA GLU A 50 -1.17 -9.21 3.69
C GLU A 50 -2.28 -9.53 2.69
N ARG A 51 -2.25 -10.75 2.13
CA ARG A 51 -3.27 -11.20 1.18
C ARG A 51 -4.63 -11.31 1.87
N LEU A 52 -5.58 -10.52 1.41
CA LEU A 52 -6.98 -10.63 1.79
C LEU A 52 -7.61 -11.94 1.27
N ASP A 53 -8.57 -12.46 2.02
CA ASP A 53 -9.42 -13.55 1.55
C ASP A 53 -10.35 -13.07 0.42
N ALA A 54 -10.94 -14.02 -0.33
CA ALA A 54 -11.75 -13.71 -1.50
C ALA A 54 -13.08 -13.00 -1.15
N GLU A 55 -13.65 -13.28 0.02
CA GLU A 55 -14.92 -12.73 0.47
C GLU A 55 -14.75 -11.29 0.96
N ALA A 56 -13.73 -11.04 1.78
CA ALA A 56 -13.28 -9.73 2.21
C ALA A 56 -12.91 -8.87 1.01
N THR A 57 -12.12 -9.41 0.07
CA THR A 57 -11.78 -8.71 -1.19
C THR A 57 -13.04 -8.31 -1.97
N ARG A 58 -13.98 -9.23 -2.16
CA ARG A 58 -15.23 -8.96 -2.89
C ARG A 58 -16.06 -7.89 -2.18
N THR A 59 -16.21 -8.00 -0.86
CA THR A 59 -16.99 -7.08 -0.04
C THR A 59 -16.39 -5.68 -0.09
N LEU A 60 -15.07 -5.58 0.03
CA LEU A 60 -14.34 -4.33 -0.04
C LEU A 60 -14.44 -3.67 -1.42
N VAL A 61 -14.21 -4.41 -2.50
CA VAL A 61 -14.35 -3.89 -3.87
C VAL A 61 -15.78 -3.40 -4.11
N LYS A 62 -16.79 -4.17 -3.69
CA LYS A 62 -18.19 -3.78 -3.81
C LYS A 62 -18.49 -2.50 -3.03
N MET A 63 -18.02 -2.40 -1.79
CA MET A 63 -18.21 -1.23 -0.94
C MET A 63 -17.55 0.01 -1.55
N LEU A 64 -16.30 -0.07 -2.01
CA LEU A 64 -15.62 1.03 -2.67
C LEU A 64 -16.33 1.46 -3.97
N ALA A 65 -16.78 0.49 -4.78
CA ALA A 65 -17.48 0.78 -6.03
C ALA A 65 -18.88 1.39 -5.84
N GLU A 66 -19.61 0.99 -4.80
CA GLU A 66 -20.99 1.44 -4.56
C GLU A 66 -21.08 2.69 -3.67
N LYS A 67 -20.07 2.92 -2.81
CA LYS A 67 -20.10 3.97 -1.79
C LYS A 67 -19.11 5.10 -2.02
N SER A 68 -18.23 4.97 -3.01
CA SER A 68 -17.34 6.05 -3.43
C SER A 68 -17.45 6.28 -4.93
N GLU A 69 -17.14 7.50 -5.36
CA GLU A 69 -16.95 7.84 -6.78
C GLU A 69 -15.45 8.04 -7.08
N LEU A 70 -14.59 7.25 -6.41
CA LEU A 70 -13.17 7.20 -6.72
C LEU A 70 -12.98 6.66 -8.14
N PRO A 71 -12.25 7.38 -9.01
CA PRO A 71 -12.11 6.98 -10.41
C PRO A 71 -11.27 5.71 -10.59
N TYR A 72 -10.30 5.48 -9.70
CA TYR A 72 -9.45 4.30 -9.73
C TYR A 72 -8.84 4.04 -8.36
N TYR A 73 -8.87 2.79 -7.94
CA TYR A 73 -8.33 2.32 -6.66
C TYR A 73 -7.69 0.95 -6.85
N THR A 74 -6.76 0.61 -5.95
CA THR A 74 -6.05 -0.67 -5.96
C THR A 74 -6.04 -1.25 -4.55
N LEU A 75 -6.20 -2.57 -4.46
CA LEU A 75 -5.89 -3.33 -3.25
C LEU A 75 -4.44 -3.79 -3.34
N THR A 76 -3.62 -3.36 -2.40
CA THR A 76 -2.17 -3.59 -2.42
C THR A 76 -1.77 -4.40 -1.20
N PRO A 77 -1.74 -5.75 -1.31
CA PRO A 77 -1.06 -6.59 -0.33
C PRO A 77 0.47 -6.48 -0.48
N THR A 78 1.15 -6.54 0.64
CA THR A 78 2.57 -6.85 0.78
C THR A 78 2.74 -8.35 0.91
N TYR A 79 3.73 -8.89 0.21
CA TYR A 79 4.08 -10.30 0.26
C TYR A 79 5.59 -10.47 0.12
N SER A 80 6.10 -11.62 0.51
CA SER A 80 7.52 -11.92 0.52
C SER A 80 7.82 -13.12 -0.36
N ILE A 81 8.99 -13.15 -1.01
CA ILE A 81 9.43 -14.26 -1.86
C ILE A 81 10.68 -14.88 -1.23
N CYS A 82 10.57 -16.15 -0.83
CA CYS A 82 11.68 -16.99 -0.41
C CYS A 82 12.31 -17.69 -1.63
N PRO A 83 13.65 -17.75 -1.72
CA PRO A 83 14.33 -18.46 -2.82
C PRO A 83 14.02 -19.96 -2.85
N ASP A 84 13.68 -20.56 -1.70
CA ASP A 84 13.39 -22.00 -1.61
C ASP A 84 11.88 -22.30 -1.58
N HIS A 85 11.11 -21.53 -0.77
CA HIS A 85 9.69 -21.79 -0.51
C HIS A 85 8.74 -20.97 -1.38
N GLY A 86 9.26 -20.02 -2.17
CA GLY A 86 8.45 -19.18 -3.04
C GLY A 86 7.62 -18.15 -2.27
N TYR A 87 6.34 -18.05 -2.60
CA TYR A 87 5.44 -17.03 -2.06
C TYR A 87 5.16 -17.23 -0.56
N VAL A 88 5.39 -16.18 0.22
CA VAL A 88 5.05 -16.08 1.64
C VAL A 88 4.12 -14.87 1.82
N PRO A 89 2.90 -15.03 2.35
CA PRO A 89 1.99 -13.91 2.60
C PRO A 89 2.57 -12.97 3.65
N GLY A 90 2.37 -11.66 3.49
CA GLY A 90 2.82 -10.66 4.46
C GLY A 90 4.27 -10.20 4.31
N GLU A 91 4.65 -9.31 5.21
CA GLU A 91 5.98 -8.69 5.27
C GLU A 91 6.92 -9.52 6.15
N HIS A 92 7.76 -10.31 5.50
CA HIS A 92 8.77 -11.13 6.15
C HIS A 92 10.08 -10.87 5.43
N PHE A 93 11.08 -10.33 6.14
CA PHE A 93 12.46 -10.19 5.64
C PHE A 93 13.29 -11.47 5.81
N GLU A 94 12.79 -12.39 6.64
CA GLU A 94 13.31 -13.74 6.81
C GLU A 94 12.18 -14.75 6.65
N CYS A 95 12.43 -15.82 5.90
CA CYS A 95 11.43 -16.84 5.64
C CYS A 95 11.04 -17.56 6.94
N PRO A 96 9.75 -17.66 7.29
CA PRO A 96 9.31 -18.34 8.51
C PRO A 96 9.58 -19.85 8.51
N HIS A 97 9.88 -20.43 7.34
CA HIS A 97 10.12 -21.88 7.19
C HIS A 97 11.60 -22.27 7.25
N CYS A 98 12.51 -21.43 6.72
CA CYS A 98 13.94 -21.75 6.65
C CYS A 98 14.89 -20.63 7.10
N CYS A 99 14.36 -19.51 7.60
CA CYS A 99 15.12 -18.36 8.09
C CYS A 99 16.07 -17.72 7.04
N LYS A 100 15.97 -18.07 5.76
CA LYS A 100 16.71 -17.40 4.68
C LYS A 100 16.10 -16.02 4.41
N THR A 101 16.93 -15.08 3.99
CA THR A 101 16.49 -13.75 3.55
C THR A 101 15.52 -13.86 2.38
N THR A 102 14.45 -13.07 2.44
CA THR A 102 13.36 -13.00 1.46
C THR A 102 13.34 -11.63 0.78
N GLU A 103 12.87 -11.58 -0.48
CA GLU A 103 12.57 -10.31 -1.15
C GLU A 103 11.14 -9.88 -0.79
N VAL A 104 10.98 -8.71 -0.15
CA VAL A 104 9.66 -8.18 0.25
C VAL A 104 9.13 -7.33 -0.89
N TYR A 105 7.98 -7.70 -1.44
CA TYR A 105 7.33 -6.99 -2.54
C TYR A 105 6.14 -6.20 -2.03
N SER A 106 6.12 -4.92 -2.40
CA SER A 106 4.95 -4.06 -2.25
C SER A 106 4.83 -3.14 -3.48
N ARG A 107 3.75 -2.37 -3.57
CA ARG A 107 3.58 -1.39 -4.66
C ARG A 107 4.23 -0.08 -4.24
N VAL A 108 5.15 0.43 -5.06
CA VAL A 108 5.83 1.71 -4.80
C VAL A 108 4.86 2.86 -5.07
N VAL A 109 4.49 3.03 -6.34
CA VAL A 109 3.66 4.14 -6.85
C VAL A 109 2.69 3.71 -7.95
N GLY A 110 2.70 2.42 -8.31
CA GLY A 110 1.93 1.91 -9.45
C GLY A 110 2.27 0.48 -9.86
N TYR A 111 3.45 -0.04 -9.51
CA TYR A 111 3.88 -1.40 -9.82
C TYR A 111 4.61 -2.04 -8.63
N TYR A 112 4.67 -3.37 -8.63
CA TYR A 112 5.34 -4.15 -7.59
C TYR A 112 6.85 -4.22 -7.80
N ARG A 113 7.61 -3.97 -6.74
CA ARG A 113 9.07 -4.12 -6.71
C ARG A 113 9.53 -4.57 -5.32
N PRO A 114 10.70 -5.23 -5.22
CA PRO A 114 11.32 -5.49 -3.93
C PRO A 114 11.60 -4.18 -3.19
N VAL A 115 11.10 -4.03 -1.97
CA VAL A 115 11.27 -2.84 -1.11
C VAL A 115 12.74 -2.55 -0.90
N GLN A 116 13.56 -3.58 -0.74
CA GLN A 116 15.01 -3.46 -0.58
C GLN A 116 15.73 -2.81 -1.78
N ARG A 117 15.05 -2.69 -2.94
CA ARG A 117 15.60 -2.05 -4.14
C ARG A 117 14.99 -0.67 -4.42
N TRP A 118 14.18 -0.14 -3.50
CA TRP A 118 13.63 1.21 -3.63
C TRP A 118 14.71 2.23 -3.24
N ASN A 119 14.52 3.49 -3.62
CA ASN A 119 15.40 4.55 -3.12
C ASN A 119 15.13 4.81 -1.63
N ASP A 120 16.08 5.46 -0.96
CA ASP A 120 16.06 5.65 0.50
C ASP A 120 14.75 6.32 0.97
N GLY A 121 14.30 7.38 0.29
CA GLY A 121 13.05 8.06 0.64
C GLY A 121 11.80 7.20 0.47
N LYS A 122 11.78 6.24 -0.46
CA LYS A 122 10.68 5.29 -0.61
C LYS A 122 10.75 4.13 0.37
N GLN A 123 11.95 3.76 0.83
CA GLN A 123 12.09 2.83 1.95
C GLN A 123 11.59 3.48 3.24
N GLU A 124 11.89 4.76 3.46
CA GLU A 124 11.35 5.54 4.59
C GLU A 124 9.82 5.70 4.49
N GLU A 125 9.31 6.04 3.31
CA GLU A 125 7.85 6.09 3.10
C GLU A 125 7.18 4.74 3.41
N PHE A 126 7.85 3.63 3.11
CA PHE A 126 7.33 2.29 3.42
C PHE A 126 7.37 1.97 4.91
N SER A 127 8.43 2.36 5.63
CA SER A 127 8.57 2.10 7.07
C SER A 127 7.54 2.87 7.92
N GLU A 128 7.17 4.08 7.50
CA GLU A 128 6.14 4.90 8.15
C GLU A 128 4.71 4.55 7.73
N ARG A 129 4.55 3.72 6.69
CA ARG A 129 3.25 3.45 6.07
C ARG A 129 2.36 2.63 7.00
N LYS A 130 1.20 3.18 7.34
CA LYS A 130 0.13 2.42 7.98
C LYS A 130 -0.59 1.57 6.95
N GLN A 131 -0.72 0.29 7.26
CA GLN A 131 -1.57 -0.63 6.51
C GLN A 131 -3.01 -0.42 6.97
N TYR A 132 -3.95 -0.41 6.05
CA TYR A 132 -5.36 -0.22 6.39
C TYR A 132 -5.92 -1.46 7.08
N ASN A 133 -6.76 -1.24 8.09
CA ASN A 133 -7.58 -2.29 8.68
C ASN A 133 -8.77 -2.54 7.74
N VAL A 134 -8.77 -3.71 7.09
CA VAL A 134 -9.78 -4.13 6.08
C VAL A 134 -10.40 -5.45 6.43
#